data_AF-A0A819UNK3-F1
#
_entry.id   AF-A0A819UNK3-F1
#
_cell.length_a   1.000
_cell.length_b   1.000
_cell.length_c   1.000
_cell.angle_alpha   90.00
_cell.angle_beta   90.00
_cell.angle_gamma   90.00
#
_symmetry.space_group_name_H-M   'P 1'
#
loop_
_entity.id
_entity.type
_entity.pdbx_description
1 polymer ?
#
loop_
_entity_poly.entity_id
_entity_poly.type
_entity_poly.pdbx_seq_one_letter_code
_entity_poly.pdbx_strand_id
1 'polypeptide(L)'
;QNLHIAKHDLDITKQDNDTLQDDFNNYKIRAQSVLKQQQLNQRDRTPSLADKQIELEETIEKLNITLRETNNKIQLLISENETFQKEQDRFIELQAKLMNESKKREQDLRKQHKIEIDNIENEYLQRINDNDDKLKNAILHNDTLSTAFKEQISTIESDHKHTISILQNDLEISRQEIQQLKIHIELLQQTNIDNKENSTSNPESSHIGINNHCNRDDTLACSTDERQQGEKPESTNINHQSSNITMKISDNVLHDINSSSTIENNTTTNTQSSLNDKSRDNIYEYIQLERQHSEDELNKTKLILFDTKELLQESELNNIRLNEQIKLLKDEIRRLERNMDRAESISNLEYLKNIILKFFILKSTHERLQLIPVLVTMLKLSPDEQAQLVRVANLSTTITIDENSTNNESLNRHMTNDVNSSSWSSYLNIW
;
A
#
# COMPACT_ATOMS: atom_id res chain seq x y z
N GLN A 1 -152.46 12.01 -5.41
CA GLN A 1 -151.16 11.60 -5.97
C GLN A 1 -150.11 12.71 -5.80
N ASN A 2 -150.37 13.94 -6.24
CA ASN A 2 -149.41 15.07 -6.13
C ASN A 2 -148.99 15.47 -4.69
N LEU A 3 -149.88 15.33 -3.70
CA LEU A 3 -149.55 15.65 -2.29
C LEU A 3 -148.55 14.66 -1.66
N HIS A 4 -148.57 13.40 -2.09
CA HIS A 4 -147.65 12.37 -1.57
C HIS A 4 -146.25 12.52 -2.18
N ILE A 5 -146.17 12.95 -3.45
CA ILE A 5 -144.91 13.26 -4.13
C ILE A 5 -144.25 14.48 -3.48
N ALA A 6 -144.99 15.57 -3.29
CA ALA A 6 -144.45 16.77 -2.63
C ALA A 6 -144.00 16.53 -1.17
N LYS A 7 -144.66 15.63 -0.45
CA LYS A 7 -144.26 15.28 0.93
C LYS A 7 -143.01 14.40 0.96
N HIS A 8 -142.89 13.47 0.02
CA HIS A 8 -141.69 12.65 -0.16
C HIS A 8 -140.49 13.51 -0.58
N ASP A 9 -140.69 14.47 -1.49
CA ASP A 9 -139.64 15.41 -1.90
C ASP A 9 -139.23 16.36 -0.75
N LEU A 10 -140.18 16.74 0.11
CA LEU A 10 -139.88 17.52 1.32
C LEU A 10 -139.04 16.72 2.34
N ASP A 11 -139.35 15.43 2.52
CA ASP A 11 -138.59 14.58 3.44
C ASP A 11 -137.20 14.27 2.88
N ILE A 12 -137.05 14.08 1.57
CA ILE A 12 -135.74 13.96 0.90
C ILE A 12 -134.94 15.25 1.07
N THR A 13 -135.51 16.41 0.78
CA THR A 13 -134.79 17.69 0.91
C THR A 13 -134.38 18.00 2.35
N LYS A 14 -135.18 17.58 3.35
CA LYS A 14 -134.78 17.67 4.76
C LYS A 14 -133.63 16.71 5.09
N GLN A 15 -133.71 15.48 4.63
CA GLN A 15 -132.64 14.50 4.82
C GLN A 15 -131.33 14.95 4.14
N ASP A 16 -131.40 15.52 2.95
CA ASP A 16 -130.26 16.11 2.24
C ASP A 16 -129.68 17.31 2.99
N ASN A 17 -130.52 18.13 3.61
CA ASN A 17 -130.06 19.26 4.41
C ASN A 17 -129.38 18.82 5.73
N ASP A 18 -129.91 17.79 6.38
CA ASP A 18 -129.30 17.24 7.60
C ASP A 18 -127.95 16.59 7.31
N THR A 19 -127.84 15.86 6.19
CA THR A 19 -126.55 15.29 5.74
C THR A 19 -125.54 16.37 5.35
N LEU A 20 -125.96 17.44 4.65
CA LEU A 20 -125.07 18.58 4.37
C LEU A 20 -124.57 19.26 5.66
N GLN A 21 -125.43 19.37 6.67
CA GLN A 21 -125.08 19.99 7.94
C GLN A 21 -124.05 19.16 8.71
N ASP A 22 -124.19 17.83 8.70
CA ASP A 22 -123.21 16.92 9.29
C ASP A 22 -121.88 16.94 8.54
N ASP A 23 -121.90 16.97 7.20
CA ASP A 23 -120.70 17.11 6.38
C ASP A 23 -119.99 18.44 6.62
N PHE A 24 -120.74 19.55 6.77
CA PHE A 24 -120.19 20.85 7.13
C PHE A 24 -119.55 20.86 8.52
N ASN A 25 -120.21 20.26 9.51
CA ASN A 25 -119.65 20.13 10.86
C ASN A 25 -118.36 19.30 10.85
N ASN A 26 -118.35 18.18 10.10
CA ASN A 26 -117.17 17.34 9.94
C ASN A 26 -116.03 18.05 9.20
N TYR A 27 -116.34 18.87 8.18
CA TYR A 27 -115.37 19.69 7.49
C TYR A 27 -114.80 20.77 8.42
N LYS A 28 -115.63 21.43 9.23
CA LYS A 28 -115.19 22.44 10.19
C LYS A 28 -114.24 21.85 11.23
N ILE A 29 -114.53 20.67 11.77
CA ILE A 29 -113.64 19.97 12.71
C ILE A 29 -112.31 19.62 12.02
N ARG A 30 -112.35 19.08 10.80
CA ARG A 30 -111.13 18.77 10.02
C ARG A 30 -110.31 20.02 9.71
N ALA A 31 -110.94 21.09 9.26
CA ALA A 31 -110.28 22.37 8.98
C ALA A 31 -109.67 22.98 10.24
N GLN A 32 -110.37 22.94 11.36
CA GLN A 32 -109.84 23.38 12.66
C GLN A 32 -108.68 22.50 13.14
N SER A 33 -108.74 21.19 12.93
CA SER A 33 -107.64 20.27 13.26
C SER A 33 -106.42 20.54 12.38
N VAL A 34 -106.60 20.72 11.07
CA VAL A 34 -105.51 21.06 10.13
C VAL A 34 -104.92 22.41 10.50
N LEU A 35 -105.73 23.42 10.79
CA LEU A 35 -105.26 24.75 11.19
C LEU A 35 -104.50 24.69 12.51
N LYS A 36 -105.00 23.93 13.49
CA LYS A 36 -104.32 23.74 14.79
C LYS A 36 -103.01 22.99 14.62
N GLN A 37 -102.96 21.99 13.73
CA GLN A 37 -101.75 21.27 13.37
C GLN A 37 -100.75 22.16 12.61
N GLN A 38 -101.23 23.05 11.73
CA GLN A 38 -100.41 24.05 11.05
C GLN A 38 -99.86 25.09 12.04
N GLN A 39 -100.66 25.55 13.01
CA GLN A 39 -100.24 26.49 14.04
C GLN A 39 -99.25 25.88 15.04
N LEU A 40 -99.39 24.59 15.37
CA LEU A 40 -98.41 23.84 16.16
C LEU A 40 -97.09 23.68 15.37
N ASN A 41 -97.15 23.24 14.11
CA ASN A 41 -95.96 23.06 13.27
C ASN A 41 -95.23 24.38 12.92
N GLN A 42 -95.92 25.53 12.91
CA GLN A 42 -95.30 26.83 12.70
C GLN A 42 -94.67 27.42 13.97
N ARG A 43 -95.21 27.10 15.16
CA ARG A 43 -94.61 27.54 16.44
C ARG A 43 -93.30 26.82 16.76
N ASP A 44 -93.14 25.57 16.33
CA ASP A 44 -91.96 24.75 16.67
C ASP A 44 -90.81 24.80 15.64
N ARG A 45 -90.97 25.50 14.51
CA ARG A 45 -89.96 25.58 13.43
C ARG A 45 -89.25 26.91 13.28
N THR A 46 -89.58 27.91 14.09
CA THR A 46 -88.80 29.15 14.17
C THR A 46 -87.96 29.10 15.43
N PRO A 47 -86.66 28.74 15.36
CA PRO A 47 -85.75 28.94 16.48
C PRO A 47 -85.87 30.40 16.87
N SER A 48 -85.98 30.68 18.18
CA SER A 48 -85.97 32.05 18.65
C SER A 48 -84.69 32.72 18.13
N LEU A 49 -84.74 34.01 17.81
CA LEU A 49 -83.54 34.77 17.40
C LEU A 49 -82.41 34.61 18.44
N ALA A 50 -82.78 34.41 19.71
CA ALA A 50 -81.90 34.08 20.82
C ALA A 50 -81.20 32.72 20.69
N ASP A 51 -81.88 31.67 20.22
CA ASP A 51 -81.27 30.32 20.08
C ASP A 51 -80.21 30.30 18.98
N LYS A 52 -80.49 30.98 17.85
CA LYS A 52 -79.50 31.18 16.78
C LYS A 52 -78.32 32.03 17.23
N GLN A 53 -78.57 33.01 18.10
CA GLN A 53 -77.52 33.85 18.65
C GLN A 53 -76.59 33.05 19.57
N ILE A 54 -77.12 32.16 20.40
CA ILE A 54 -76.33 31.27 21.26
C ILE A 54 -75.50 30.29 20.42
N GLU A 55 -76.09 29.68 19.39
CA GLU A 55 -75.36 28.76 18.48
C GLU A 55 -74.21 29.48 17.74
N LEU A 56 -74.45 30.73 17.29
CA LEU A 56 -73.41 31.56 16.72
C LEU A 56 -72.32 31.91 17.74
N GLU A 57 -72.66 32.22 18.98
CA GLU A 57 -71.69 32.46 20.06
C GLU A 57 -70.83 31.21 20.36
N GLU A 58 -71.42 30.02 20.42
CA GLU A 58 -70.68 28.77 20.61
C GLU A 58 -69.74 28.46 19.45
N THR A 59 -70.16 28.72 18.21
CA THR A 59 -69.29 28.52 17.03
C THR A 59 -68.15 29.52 16.99
N ILE A 60 -68.41 30.78 17.37
CA ILE A 60 -67.37 31.80 17.54
C ILE A 60 -66.37 31.38 18.63
N GLU A 61 -66.84 30.85 19.76
CA GLU A 61 -65.96 30.37 20.82
C GLU A 61 -65.08 29.20 20.36
N LYS A 62 -65.65 28.21 19.67
CA LYS A 62 -64.89 27.10 19.05
C LYS A 62 -63.86 27.60 18.04
N LEU A 63 -64.24 28.55 17.18
CA LEU A 63 -63.31 29.18 16.22
C LEU A 63 -62.19 29.95 16.94
N ASN A 64 -62.50 30.65 18.03
CA ASN A 64 -61.48 31.35 18.83
C ASN A 64 -60.52 30.40 19.54
N ILE A 65 -61.01 29.27 20.06
CA ILE A 65 -60.17 28.22 20.67
C ILE A 65 -59.23 27.63 19.62
N THR A 66 -59.76 27.21 18.48
CA THR A 66 -58.94 26.65 17.39
C THR A 66 -57.96 27.67 16.81
N LEU A 67 -58.34 28.94 16.72
CA LEU A 67 -57.42 30.02 16.31
C LEU A 67 -56.29 30.20 17.34
N ARG A 68 -56.59 30.15 18.63
CA ARG A 68 -55.57 30.21 19.69
C ARG A 68 -54.65 28.99 19.66
N GLU A 69 -55.20 27.79 19.48
CA GLU A 69 -54.42 26.54 19.37
C GLU A 69 -53.49 26.53 18.16
N THR A 70 -54.00 26.93 16.99
CA THR A 70 -53.18 27.04 15.77
C THR A 70 -52.12 28.13 15.92
N ASN A 71 -52.44 29.27 16.53
CA ASN A 71 -51.46 30.30 16.84
C ASN A 71 -50.37 29.80 17.81
N ASN A 72 -50.74 29.05 18.85
CA ASN A 72 -49.78 28.42 19.76
C ASN A 72 -48.89 27.40 19.03
N LYS A 73 -49.45 26.60 18.13
CA LYS A 73 -48.71 25.66 17.31
C LYS A 73 -47.72 26.37 16.37
N ILE A 74 -48.13 27.48 15.77
CA ILE A 74 -47.25 28.32 14.96
C ILE A 74 -46.09 28.85 15.80
N GLN A 75 -46.35 29.36 17.01
CA GLN A 75 -45.29 29.84 17.90
C GLN A 75 -44.30 28.74 18.31
N LEU A 76 -44.78 27.53 18.60
CA LEU A 76 -43.92 26.38 18.87
C LEU A 76 -43.05 26.03 17.66
N LEU A 77 -43.64 25.94 16.46
CA LEU A 77 -42.90 25.66 15.23
C LEU A 77 -41.87 26.76 14.91
N ILE A 78 -42.17 28.03 15.20
CA ILE A 78 -41.21 29.13 15.06
C ILE A 78 -40.03 28.91 16.00
N SER A 79 -40.29 28.63 17.28
CA SER A 79 -39.22 28.41 18.27
C SER A 79 -38.37 27.18 17.93
N GLU A 80 -38.98 26.12 17.42
CA GLU A 80 -38.29 24.90 16.99
C GLU A 80 -37.40 25.19 15.77
N ASN A 81 -37.91 25.94 14.79
CA ASN A 81 -37.13 26.34 13.62
C ASN A 81 -35.94 27.24 14.00
N GLU A 82 -36.11 28.15 14.97
CA GLU A 82 -35.00 28.93 15.52
C GLU A 82 -33.93 28.05 16.20
N THR A 83 -34.34 26.99 16.89
CA THR A 83 -33.38 26.03 17.48
C THR A 83 -32.63 25.24 16.39
N PHE A 84 -33.33 24.75 15.37
CA PHE A 84 -32.69 24.06 14.24
C PHE A 84 -31.73 24.97 13.48
N GLN A 85 -32.08 26.24 13.31
CA GLN A 85 -31.19 27.19 12.63
C GLN A 85 -29.91 27.44 13.44
N LYS A 86 -30.00 27.55 14.77
CA LYS A 86 -28.81 27.65 15.65
C LYS A 86 -27.94 26.38 15.59
N GLU A 87 -28.56 25.21 15.52
CA GLU A 87 -27.83 23.95 15.38
C GLU A 87 -27.13 23.85 14.02
N GLN A 88 -27.80 24.27 12.95
CA GLN A 88 -27.22 24.37 11.62
C GLN A 88 -26.01 25.31 11.59
N ASP A 89 -26.13 26.50 12.20
CA ASP A 89 -25.02 27.46 12.30
C ASP A 89 -23.83 26.87 13.07
N ARG A 90 -24.08 26.17 14.19
CA ARG A 90 -23.03 25.47 14.95
C ARG A 90 -22.37 24.36 14.13
N PHE A 91 -23.14 23.61 13.36
CA PHE A 91 -22.60 22.56 12.48
C PHE A 91 -21.70 23.15 11.40
N ILE A 92 -22.12 24.26 10.77
CA ILE A 92 -21.31 24.98 9.77
C ILE A 92 -20.00 25.48 10.40
N GLU A 93 -20.06 26.05 11.61
CA GLU A 93 -18.86 26.51 12.31
C GLU A 93 -17.91 25.35 12.64
N LEU A 94 -18.44 24.21 13.09
CA LEU A 94 -17.65 23.01 13.36
C LEU A 94 -17.02 22.45 12.08
N GLN A 95 -17.78 22.38 10.98
CA GLN A 95 -17.27 21.94 9.69
C GLN A 95 -16.15 22.86 9.19
N ALA A 96 -16.31 24.18 9.34
CA ALA A 96 -15.27 25.15 8.98
C ALA A 96 -14.00 24.99 9.83
N LYS A 97 -14.14 24.75 11.15
CA LYS A 97 -13.01 24.47 12.05
C LYS A 97 -12.26 23.20 11.67
N LEU A 98 -12.98 22.10 11.45
CA LEU A 98 -12.40 20.83 11.03
C LEU A 98 -11.69 20.94 9.67
N MET A 99 -12.29 21.67 8.72
CA MET A 99 -11.67 21.91 7.42
C MET A 99 -10.38 22.73 7.53
N ASN A 100 -10.35 23.77 8.38
CA ASN A 100 -9.15 24.56 8.62
C ASN A 100 -8.06 23.75 9.35
N GLU A 101 -8.42 22.93 10.34
CA GLU A 101 -7.46 22.05 11.02
C GLU A 101 -6.87 21.02 10.06
N SER A 102 -7.72 20.39 9.23
CA SER A 102 -7.28 19.46 8.19
C SER A 102 -6.32 20.13 7.20
N LYS A 103 -6.66 21.33 6.72
CA LYS A 103 -5.80 22.11 5.82
C LYS A 103 -4.47 22.49 6.46
N LYS A 104 -4.47 22.87 7.75
CA LYS A 104 -3.23 23.19 8.49
C LYS A 104 -2.35 21.95 8.65
N ARG A 105 -2.94 20.82 9.06
CA ARG A 105 -2.23 19.54 9.19
C ARG A 105 -1.62 19.11 7.85
N GLU A 106 -2.36 19.27 6.75
CA GLU A 106 -1.84 19.01 5.40
C GLU A 106 -0.65 19.92 5.05
N GLN A 107 -0.74 21.21 5.35
CA GLN A 107 0.36 22.16 5.11
C GLN A 107 1.62 21.81 5.92
N ASP A 108 1.45 21.39 7.17
CA ASP A 108 2.57 21.02 8.05
C ASP A 108 3.24 19.72 7.56
N LEU A 109 2.45 18.72 7.13
CA LEU A 109 2.99 17.50 6.49
C LEU A 109 3.74 17.83 5.20
N ARG A 110 3.19 18.72 4.36
CA ARG A 110 3.87 19.16 3.13
C ARG A 110 5.21 19.84 3.42
N LYS A 111 5.29 20.67 4.47
CA LYS A 111 6.56 21.29 4.90
C LYS A 111 7.55 20.25 5.40
N GLN A 112 7.10 19.30 6.21
CA GLN A 112 7.95 18.23 6.73
C GLN A 112 8.52 17.36 5.61
N HIS A 113 7.68 16.96 4.65
CA HIS A 113 8.14 16.20 3.49
C HIS A 113 9.13 16.98 2.64
N LYS A 114 8.95 18.30 2.49
CA LYS A 114 9.91 19.14 1.77
C LYS A 114 11.29 19.13 2.45
N ILE A 115 11.32 19.32 3.77
CA ILE A 115 12.59 19.27 4.53
C ILE A 115 13.26 17.91 4.39
N GLU A 116 12.48 16.82 4.43
CA GLU A 116 13.03 15.47 4.27
C GLU A 116 13.62 15.24 2.89
N ILE A 117 12.96 15.72 1.83
CA ILE A 117 13.50 15.67 0.46
C ILE A 117 14.81 16.46 0.39
N ASP A 118 14.83 17.69 0.91
CA ASP A 118 16.04 18.53 0.92
C ASP A 118 17.19 17.84 1.70
N ASN A 119 16.89 17.15 2.81
CA ASN A 119 17.88 16.38 3.57
C ASN A 119 18.44 15.19 2.78
N ILE A 120 17.57 14.41 2.12
CA ILE A 120 17.97 13.27 1.30
C ILE A 120 18.83 13.73 0.12
N GLU A 121 18.45 14.84 -0.54
CA GLU A 121 19.23 15.42 -1.63
C GLU A 121 20.63 15.85 -1.15
N ASN A 122 20.71 16.48 0.03
CA ASN A 122 21.99 16.87 0.62
C ASN A 122 22.85 15.65 1.00
N GLU A 123 22.27 14.62 1.61
CA GLU A 123 23.01 13.38 1.96
C GLU A 123 23.51 12.67 0.70
N TYR A 124 22.67 12.58 -0.34
CA TYR A 124 23.04 11.98 -1.61
C TYR A 124 24.20 12.75 -2.27
N LEU A 125 24.13 14.08 -2.29
CA LEU A 125 25.18 14.93 -2.84
C LEU A 125 26.48 14.80 -2.03
N GLN A 126 26.39 14.69 -0.70
CA GLN A 126 27.54 14.47 0.17
C GLN A 126 28.20 13.10 -0.11
N ARG A 127 27.41 12.04 -0.26
CA ARG A 127 27.94 10.70 -0.62
C ARG A 127 28.63 10.70 -1.98
N ILE A 128 28.11 11.45 -2.96
CA ILE A 128 28.78 11.61 -4.26
C ILE A 128 30.15 12.26 -4.07
N ASN A 129 30.22 13.38 -3.35
CA ASN A 129 31.48 14.08 -3.11
C ASN A 129 32.51 13.20 -2.38
N ASP A 130 32.08 12.47 -1.34
CA ASP A 130 32.96 11.55 -0.60
C ASP A 130 33.49 10.43 -1.49
N ASN A 131 32.66 9.90 -2.39
CA ASN A 131 33.07 8.88 -3.36
C ASN A 131 34.02 9.44 -4.42
N ASP A 132 33.78 10.67 -4.90
CA ASP A 132 34.68 11.36 -5.82
C ASP A 132 36.04 11.61 -5.18
N ASP A 133 36.08 11.99 -3.91
CA ASP A 133 37.34 12.20 -3.19
C ASP A 133 38.07 10.88 -2.91
N LYS A 134 37.35 9.80 -2.58
CA LYS A 134 37.93 8.45 -2.52
C LYS A 134 38.51 8.02 -3.87
N LEU A 135 37.80 8.30 -4.96
CA LEU A 135 38.26 7.97 -6.31
C LEU A 135 39.52 8.77 -6.67
N LYS A 136 39.53 10.09 -6.42
CA LYS A 136 40.72 10.93 -6.62
C LYS A 136 41.91 10.43 -5.82
N ASN A 137 41.71 10.07 -4.56
CA ASN A 137 42.76 9.54 -3.70
C ASN A 137 43.29 8.18 -4.21
N ALA A 138 42.42 7.29 -4.68
CA ALA A 138 42.82 6.01 -5.28
C ALA A 138 43.62 6.21 -6.58
N ILE A 139 43.21 7.16 -7.43
CA ILE A 139 43.95 7.52 -8.64
C ILE A 139 45.33 8.07 -8.27
N LEU A 140 45.41 9.02 -7.34
CA LEU A 140 46.67 9.60 -6.90
C LEU A 140 47.61 8.54 -6.30
N HIS A 141 47.08 7.61 -5.51
CA HIS A 141 47.85 6.50 -4.96
C HIS A 141 48.42 5.59 -6.06
N ASN A 142 47.60 5.24 -7.05
CA ASN A 142 48.04 4.42 -8.18
C ASN A 142 49.09 5.15 -9.03
N ASP A 143 48.93 6.45 -9.28
CA ASP A 143 49.91 7.26 -10.00
C ASP A 143 51.23 7.33 -9.23
N THR A 144 51.18 7.52 -7.90
CA THR A 144 52.37 7.53 -7.04
C THR A 144 53.10 6.19 -7.12
N LEU A 145 52.37 5.08 -7.01
CA LEU A 145 52.95 3.73 -7.11
C LEU A 145 53.54 3.47 -8.50
N SER A 146 52.86 3.88 -9.57
CA SER A 146 53.33 3.80 -10.94
C SER A 146 54.61 4.62 -11.16
N THR A 147 54.69 5.82 -10.60
CA THR A 147 55.92 6.63 -10.64
C THR A 147 57.07 5.98 -9.86
N ALA A 148 56.80 5.41 -8.69
CA ALA A 148 57.81 4.72 -7.89
C ALA A 148 58.36 3.48 -8.62
N PHE A 149 57.50 2.66 -9.23
CA PHE A 149 57.96 1.53 -10.04
C PHE A 149 58.73 1.96 -11.28
N LYS A 150 58.32 3.03 -11.96
CA LYS A 150 59.08 3.58 -13.09
C LYS A 150 60.47 4.06 -12.66
N GLU A 151 60.57 4.73 -11.52
CA GLU A 151 61.85 5.19 -10.96
C GLU A 151 62.74 4.00 -10.56
N GLN A 152 62.17 2.96 -9.94
CA GLN A 152 62.88 1.73 -9.62
C GLN A 152 63.42 1.02 -10.89
N ILE A 153 62.62 0.94 -11.96
CA ILE A 153 63.08 0.39 -13.23
C ILE A 153 64.21 1.25 -13.80
N SER A 154 64.06 2.57 -13.81
CA SER A 154 65.07 3.48 -14.34
C SER A 154 66.41 3.43 -13.57
N THR A 155 66.37 3.29 -12.25
CA THR A 155 67.58 3.12 -11.42
C THR A 155 68.28 1.81 -11.73
N ILE A 156 67.54 0.69 -11.80
CA ILE A 156 68.09 -0.62 -12.19
C ILE A 156 68.71 -0.56 -13.60
N GLU A 157 68.04 0.06 -14.57
CA GLU A 157 68.56 0.24 -15.93
C GLU A 157 69.87 1.05 -15.95
N SER A 158 69.94 2.12 -15.15
CA SER A 158 71.16 2.94 -15.00
C SER A 158 72.31 2.15 -14.39
N ASP A 159 72.05 1.37 -13.33
CA ASP A 159 73.05 0.56 -12.64
C ASP A 159 73.57 -0.58 -13.54
N HIS A 160 72.68 -1.23 -14.29
CA HIS A 160 73.07 -2.22 -15.30
C HIS A 160 73.92 -1.59 -16.40
N LYS A 161 73.53 -0.42 -16.91
CA LYS A 161 74.30 0.30 -17.92
C LYS A 161 75.69 0.69 -17.40
N HIS A 162 75.78 1.13 -16.14
CA HIS A 162 77.06 1.45 -15.51
C HIS A 162 77.94 0.21 -15.37
N THR A 163 77.37 -0.90 -14.87
CA THR A 163 78.08 -2.18 -14.72
C THR A 163 78.58 -2.70 -16.07
N ILE A 164 77.74 -2.66 -17.12
CA ILE A 164 78.13 -3.01 -18.49
C ILE A 164 79.27 -2.12 -18.97
N SER A 165 79.22 -0.81 -18.70
CA SER A 165 80.30 0.12 -19.07
C SER A 165 81.62 -0.21 -18.38
N ILE A 166 81.60 -0.61 -17.09
CA ILE A 166 82.80 -1.04 -16.37
C ILE A 166 83.35 -2.32 -16.99
N LEU A 167 82.51 -3.35 -17.18
CA LEU A 167 82.92 -4.61 -17.77
C LEU A 167 83.48 -4.44 -19.20
N GLN A 168 82.88 -3.55 -19.99
CA GLN A 168 83.40 -3.20 -21.31
C GLN A 168 84.78 -2.55 -21.25
N ASN A 169 85.01 -1.64 -20.29
CA ASN A 169 86.31 -1.02 -20.08
C ASN A 169 87.37 -2.04 -19.63
N ASP A 170 87.03 -2.92 -18.69
CA ASP A 170 87.95 -3.97 -18.22
C ASP A 170 88.30 -4.98 -19.34
N LEU A 171 87.33 -5.34 -20.18
CA LEU A 171 87.56 -6.16 -21.36
C LEU A 171 88.49 -5.46 -22.36
N GLU A 172 88.35 -4.15 -22.56
CA GLU A 172 89.23 -3.38 -23.44
C GLU A 172 90.65 -3.31 -22.90
N ILE A 173 90.83 -3.10 -21.58
CA ILE A 173 92.14 -3.16 -20.93
C ILE A 173 92.78 -4.53 -21.11
N SER A 174 92.05 -5.61 -20.78
CA SER A 174 92.54 -6.98 -20.97
C SER A 174 92.88 -7.28 -22.43
N ARG A 175 92.10 -6.77 -23.38
CA ARG A 175 92.36 -6.90 -24.81
C ARG A 175 93.64 -6.18 -25.22
N GLN A 176 93.90 -4.98 -24.69
CA GLN A 176 95.15 -4.25 -24.92
C GLN A 176 96.34 -5.00 -24.32
N GLU A 177 96.23 -5.54 -23.10
CA GLU A 177 97.28 -6.36 -22.48
C GLU A 177 97.62 -7.60 -23.32
N ILE A 178 96.59 -8.32 -23.80
CA ILE A 178 96.77 -9.47 -24.70
C ILE A 178 97.50 -9.05 -25.99
N GLN A 179 97.16 -7.89 -26.57
CA GLN A 179 97.86 -7.37 -27.74
C GLN A 179 99.34 -7.06 -27.46
N GLN A 180 99.64 -6.42 -26.32
CA GLN A 180 101.02 -6.14 -25.91
C GLN A 180 101.83 -7.43 -25.72
N LEU A 181 101.26 -8.42 -25.03
CA LEU A 181 101.87 -9.73 -24.86
C LEU A 181 102.09 -10.44 -26.20
N LYS A 182 101.14 -10.35 -27.12
CA LYS A 182 101.27 -10.94 -28.46
C LYS A 182 102.42 -10.31 -29.25
N ILE A 183 102.55 -8.99 -29.25
CA ILE A 183 103.67 -8.28 -29.89
C ILE A 183 105.00 -8.68 -29.25
N HIS A 184 105.05 -8.79 -27.92
CA HIS A 184 106.25 -9.22 -27.21
C HIS A 184 106.68 -10.64 -27.60
N ILE A 185 105.72 -11.58 -27.70
CA ILE A 185 105.97 -12.94 -28.18
C ILE A 185 106.51 -12.93 -29.62
N GLU A 186 105.93 -12.12 -30.50
CA GLU A 186 106.36 -11.99 -31.90
C GLU A 186 107.81 -11.45 -32.01
N LEU A 187 108.17 -10.45 -31.19
CA LEU A 187 109.54 -9.92 -31.13
C LEU A 187 110.57 -10.98 -30.64
N LEU A 188 110.18 -11.81 -29.67
CA LEU A 188 111.00 -12.92 -29.17
C LEU A 188 111.12 -14.07 -30.19
N GLN A 189 110.13 -14.26 -31.05
CA GLN A 189 110.22 -15.20 -32.17
C GLN A 189 111.13 -14.67 -33.28
N GLN A 190 111.08 -13.37 -33.59
CA GLN A 190 111.95 -12.74 -34.60
C GLN A 190 113.44 -12.80 -34.24
N THR A 191 113.80 -12.71 -32.96
CA THR A 191 115.19 -12.82 -32.48
C THR A 191 115.75 -14.26 -32.53
N ASN A 192 114.90 -15.27 -32.69
CA ASN A 192 115.33 -16.67 -32.89
C ASN A 192 115.49 -17.07 -34.37
N ILE A 193 115.23 -16.16 -35.33
CA ILE A 193 115.25 -16.46 -36.79
C ILE A 193 116.63 -16.21 -37.46
N ASP A 194 117.68 -15.83 -36.72
CA ASP A 194 119.07 -15.90 -37.24
C ASP A 194 119.67 -17.31 -37.26
N ASN A 195 118.90 -18.35 -36.89
CA ASN A 195 119.31 -19.75 -37.05
C ASN A 195 118.21 -20.58 -37.72
N LYS A 196 118.42 -20.78 -39.04
CA LYS A 196 117.77 -21.72 -39.99
C LYS A 196 116.44 -21.32 -40.63
N GLU A 197 116.58 -20.95 -41.91
CA GLU A 197 115.58 -21.11 -42.96
C GLU A 197 115.47 -22.56 -43.49
N ASN A 198 114.27 -22.86 -44.02
CA ASN A 198 113.93 -23.76 -45.15
C ASN A 198 113.99 -25.30 -44.92
N SER A 199 112.97 -26.12 -45.24
CA SER A 199 111.81 -25.97 -46.13
C SER A 199 110.72 -27.05 -45.90
N THR A 200 109.46 -26.58 -45.90
CA THR A 200 108.23 -27.09 -46.55
C THR A 200 107.89 -28.59 -46.70
N SER A 201 106.67 -28.97 -46.26
CA SER A 201 105.54 -29.34 -47.15
C SER A 201 104.21 -29.53 -46.37
N ASN A 202 103.16 -28.86 -46.86
CA ASN A 202 101.73 -28.88 -46.44
C ASN A 202 100.99 -30.17 -46.93
N PRO A 203 99.65 -30.38 -46.71
CA PRO A 203 98.68 -29.68 -45.83
C PRO A 203 97.70 -30.61 -45.04
N GLU A 204 96.83 -29.93 -44.26
CA GLU A 204 95.41 -30.21 -43.96
C GLU A 204 94.94 -31.06 -42.75
N SER A 205 94.20 -30.35 -41.89
CA SER A 205 92.83 -30.66 -41.44
C SER A 205 92.58 -31.30 -40.06
N SER A 206 91.97 -30.45 -39.22
CA SER A 206 90.81 -30.69 -38.36
C SER A 206 90.98 -31.31 -36.96
N HIS A 207 90.36 -30.60 -36.03
CA HIS A 207 90.44 -30.68 -34.58
C HIS A 207 89.69 -31.87 -33.97
N ILE A 208 90.40 -32.58 -33.09
CA ILE A 208 89.97 -33.21 -31.82
C ILE A 208 89.63 -32.07 -30.83
N GLY A 209 88.72 -32.10 -29.85
CA GLY A 209 87.85 -33.11 -29.26
C GLY A 209 87.35 -32.62 -27.88
N ILE A 210 86.05 -32.81 -27.61
CA ILE A 210 85.49 -33.46 -26.39
C ILE A 210 85.45 -32.71 -25.02
N ASN A 211 84.20 -32.36 -24.64
CA ASN A 211 83.43 -32.51 -23.36
C ASN A 211 83.95 -31.90 -22.03
N ASN A 212 83.13 -31.29 -21.14
CA ASN A 212 81.78 -31.64 -20.63
C ASN A 212 81.04 -30.45 -19.93
N HIS A 213 79.69 -30.50 -19.91
CA HIS A 213 78.69 -29.85 -18.98
C HIS A 213 78.48 -28.31 -19.04
N CYS A 214 77.29 -27.68 -18.90
CA CYS A 214 75.91 -28.02 -18.52
C CYS A 214 74.92 -26.89 -18.95
N ASN A 215 73.75 -27.29 -19.52
CA ASN A 215 72.38 -26.70 -19.55
C ASN A 215 72.01 -25.21 -19.75
N ARG A 216 71.12 -25.04 -20.75
CA ARG A 216 69.83 -24.27 -20.85
C ARG A 216 69.89 -22.74 -20.78
N ASP A 217 69.09 -21.99 -21.53
CA ASP A 217 68.36 -22.12 -22.80
C ASP A 217 67.88 -20.67 -23.01
N ASP A 218 68.47 -19.95 -23.95
CA ASP A 218 68.09 -18.58 -24.27
C ASP A 218 68.35 -18.38 -25.75
N THR A 219 67.31 -18.01 -26.50
CA THR A 219 67.32 -17.00 -27.57
C THR A 219 65.99 -17.04 -28.34
N LEU A 220 65.29 -15.91 -28.35
CA LEU A 220 65.10 -15.10 -29.57
C LEU A 220 64.17 -13.92 -29.28
N ALA A 221 64.72 -12.72 -29.47
CA ALA A 221 63.96 -11.51 -29.70
C ALA A 221 63.96 -11.20 -31.21
N CYS A 222 62.83 -10.72 -31.75
CA CYS A 222 62.70 -9.42 -32.43
C CYS A 222 61.42 -9.35 -33.32
N SER A 223 60.56 -8.37 -32.99
CA SER A 223 59.67 -7.53 -33.83
C SER A 223 58.70 -8.18 -34.83
N THR A 224 57.42 -7.79 -34.92
CA THR A 224 56.92 -6.48 -35.43
C THR A 224 55.38 -6.44 -35.34
N ASP A 225 54.85 -5.22 -35.41
CA ASP A 225 53.45 -4.77 -35.35
C ASP A 225 52.39 -5.53 -36.17
N GLU A 226 51.12 -5.52 -35.71
CA GLU A 226 49.99 -4.81 -36.38
C GLU A 226 48.62 -5.00 -35.67
N ARG A 227 48.02 -3.85 -35.35
CA ARG A 227 46.58 -3.45 -35.33
C ARG A 227 45.42 -4.48 -35.35
N GLN A 228 44.45 -4.13 -34.48
CA GLN A 228 43.03 -3.80 -34.73
C GLN A 228 41.90 -4.76 -34.29
N GLN A 229 40.96 -4.14 -33.55
CA GLN A 229 39.53 -4.43 -33.34
C GLN A 229 39.26 -5.74 -32.56
N GLY A 230 38.52 -5.76 -31.45
CA GLY A 230 37.36 -4.95 -31.05
C GLY A 230 36.20 -5.94 -30.88
N GLU A 231 35.72 -6.14 -29.66
CA GLU A 231 34.32 -6.47 -29.32
C GLU A 231 34.15 -6.70 -27.80
N LYS A 232 33.30 -5.86 -27.21
CA LYS A 232 32.47 -6.12 -26.01
C LYS A 232 31.39 -7.16 -26.39
N PRO A 233 30.45 -7.58 -25.52
CA PRO A 233 30.40 -7.70 -24.05
C PRO A 233 29.81 -9.09 -23.62
N GLU A 234 29.29 -9.17 -22.39
CA GLU A 234 28.32 -10.16 -21.82
C GLU A 234 28.93 -11.24 -20.89
N SER A 235 28.74 -11.10 -19.57
CA SER A 235 27.62 -11.63 -18.75
C SER A 235 27.67 -13.17 -18.69
N THR A 236 27.85 -13.83 -17.55
CA THR A 236 26.92 -14.07 -16.44
C THR A 236 27.70 -14.99 -15.47
N ASN A 237 27.77 -14.68 -14.17
CA ASN A 237 26.96 -15.31 -13.12
C ASN A 237 26.83 -16.85 -13.26
N ILE A 238 27.24 -17.60 -12.21
CA ILE A 238 26.48 -18.67 -11.52
C ILE A 238 27.40 -19.77 -10.93
N ASN A 239 27.14 -20.03 -9.63
CA ASN A 239 27.32 -21.24 -8.82
C ASN A 239 28.72 -21.71 -8.40
N HIS A 240 28.95 -21.63 -7.08
CA HIS A 240 29.43 -22.80 -6.34
C HIS A 240 28.51 -23.13 -5.16
N GLN A 241 28.35 -24.44 -5.00
CA GLN A 241 27.32 -25.16 -4.26
C GLN A 241 27.43 -25.00 -2.75
N SER A 242 26.26 -24.98 -2.13
CA SER A 242 26.03 -25.19 -0.70
C SER A 242 26.62 -26.51 -0.20
N SER A 243 27.21 -26.47 0.99
CA SER A 243 27.18 -27.60 1.91
C SER A 243 26.66 -27.10 3.27
N ASN A 244 25.49 -27.60 3.65
CA ASN A 244 24.84 -27.38 4.93
C ASN A 244 25.59 -28.16 6.01
N ILE A 245 26.05 -27.48 7.07
CA ILE A 245 26.30 -28.13 8.36
C ILE A 245 25.59 -27.30 9.44
N THR A 246 24.46 -27.85 9.87
CA THR A 246 23.74 -27.47 11.08
C THR A 246 24.58 -27.84 12.30
N MET A 247 24.97 -26.87 13.13
CA MET A 247 25.41 -27.17 14.50
C MET A 247 24.37 -26.68 15.50
N LYS A 248 23.86 -27.66 16.25
CA LYS A 248 22.97 -27.48 17.39
C LYS A 248 23.74 -26.83 18.54
N ILE A 249 23.05 -25.90 19.19
CA ILE A 249 23.37 -25.35 20.51
C ILE A 249 23.21 -26.47 21.56
N SER A 250 24.18 -26.57 22.47
CA SER A 250 23.96 -27.11 23.82
C SER A 250 24.84 -26.38 24.81
N ASP A 251 24.16 -25.82 25.81
CA ASP A 251 24.70 -25.22 27.02
C ASP A 251 25.21 -26.28 28.01
N ASN A 252 25.98 -25.79 28.99
CA ASN A 252 26.50 -26.41 30.21
C ASN A 252 27.89 -27.07 30.10
N VAL A 253 28.92 -26.48 30.71
CA VAL A 253 29.27 -26.66 32.14
C VAL A 253 30.49 -25.77 32.44
N LEU A 254 30.29 -24.77 33.30
CA LEU A 254 31.32 -24.15 34.12
C LEU A 254 31.66 -25.13 35.25
N HIS A 255 32.88 -25.66 35.29
CA HIS A 255 33.61 -25.92 36.54
C HIS A 255 35.05 -26.35 36.28
N ASP A 256 35.93 -25.83 37.16
CA ASP A 256 37.26 -26.34 37.54
C ASP A 256 38.38 -26.32 36.49
N ILE A 257 39.34 -25.40 36.66
CA ILE A 257 40.66 -25.71 37.27
C ILE A 257 41.16 -24.47 38.02
N ASN A 258 40.97 -24.47 39.34
CA ASN A 258 41.80 -23.74 40.29
C ASN A 258 42.88 -24.73 40.76
N SER A 259 44.15 -24.48 40.44
CA SER A 259 45.29 -25.17 41.05
C SER A 259 46.48 -24.23 41.05
N SER A 260 46.79 -23.75 42.24
CA SER A 260 47.90 -22.88 42.59
C SER A 260 49.26 -23.49 42.26
N SER A 261 50.24 -22.64 41.94
CA SER A 261 51.48 -22.59 42.74
C SER A 261 52.30 -21.35 42.39
N THR A 262 52.34 -20.43 43.35
CA THR A 262 53.49 -19.59 43.67
C THR A 262 54.79 -20.40 43.59
N ILE A 263 55.77 -19.94 42.83
CA ILE A 263 57.16 -20.38 42.95
C ILE A 263 57.97 -19.19 43.46
N GLU A 264 58.52 -19.41 44.65
CA GLU A 264 59.46 -18.56 45.37
C GLU A 264 60.77 -18.39 44.59
N ASN A 265 61.27 -17.16 44.60
CA ASN A 265 62.60 -16.81 44.11
C ASN A 265 63.64 -17.26 45.14
N ASN A 266 64.34 -18.37 44.87
CA ASN A 266 65.59 -18.70 45.55
C ASN A 266 66.79 -18.23 44.72
N THR A 267 67.46 -17.20 45.23
CA THR A 267 68.83 -16.84 44.91
C THR A 267 69.77 -17.95 45.39
N THR A 268 70.53 -18.57 44.47
CA THR A 268 71.78 -19.25 44.82
C THR A 268 72.80 -19.03 43.71
N THR A 269 73.83 -18.30 44.08
CA THR A 269 75.10 -18.13 43.39
C THR A 269 75.85 -19.45 43.25
N ASN A 270 76.25 -19.85 42.04
CA ASN A 270 77.67 -20.17 41.77
C ASN A 270 77.99 -20.50 40.30
N THR A 271 79.03 -19.83 39.82
CA THR A 271 80.11 -20.30 38.93
C THR A 271 79.80 -20.98 37.59
N GLN A 272 80.21 -20.25 36.55
CA GLN A 272 80.92 -20.73 35.35
C GLN A 272 80.15 -21.59 34.34
N SER A 273 79.55 -20.92 33.36
CA SER A 273 79.56 -21.38 31.96
C SER A 273 79.22 -20.22 31.01
N SER A 274 80.20 -19.37 30.75
CA SER A 274 80.21 -18.48 29.59
C SER A 274 80.25 -19.36 28.35
N LEU A 275 79.10 -19.55 27.67
CA LEU A 275 78.94 -19.88 26.24
C LEU A 275 77.47 -20.18 25.83
N ASN A 276 76.48 -20.21 26.75
CA ASN A 276 75.10 -20.67 26.44
C ASN A 276 73.95 -19.64 26.58
N ASP A 277 74.23 -18.36 26.92
CA ASP A 277 73.17 -17.35 27.13
C ASP A 277 72.47 -16.92 25.83
N LYS A 278 73.20 -16.83 24.71
CA LYS A 278 72.65 -16.34 23.42
C LYS A 278 71.56 -17.24 22.80
N SER A 279 71.58 -18.54 23.10
CA SER A 279 70.58 -19.50 22.57
C SER A 279 69.31 -19.53 23.42
N ARG A 280 69.39 -19.27 24.74
CA ARG A 280 68.19 -19.19 25.58
C ARG A 280 67.45 -17.89 25.33
N ASP A 281 68.17 -16.78 25.19
CA ASP A 281 67.59 -15.48 24.85
C ASP A 281 66.86 -15.51 23.51
N ASN A 282 67.43 -16.17 22.49
CA ASN A 282 66.77 -16.37 21.18
C ASN A 282 65.47 -17.19 21.28
N ILE A 283 65.43 -18.24 22.10
CA ILE A 283 64.23 -19.08 22.26
C ILE A 283 63.15 -18.32 23.02
N TYR A 284 63.51 -17.56 24.05
CA TYR A 284 62.56 -16.71 24.75
C TYR A 284 62.02 -15.62 23.82
N GLU A 285 62.86 -14.95 23.04
CA GLU A 285 62.44 -13.93 22.07
C GLU A 285 61.49 -14.50 21.00
N TYR A 286 61.78 -15.70 20.46
CA TYR A 286 60.89 -16.40 19.54
C TYR A 286 59.51 -16.70 20.16
N ILE A 287 59.46 -17.22 21.39
CA ILE A 287 58.20 -17.52 22.10
C ILE A 287 57.41 -16.24 22.38
N GLN A 288 58.09 -15.13 22.66
CA GLN A 288 57.45 -13.82 22.88
C GLN A 288 56.84 -13.28 21.58
N LEU A 289 57.56 -13.39 20.46
CA LEU A 289 57.07 -13.01 19.14
C LEU A 289 55.89 -13.87 18.68
N GLU A 290 55.95 -15.18 18.87
CA GLU A 290 54.85 -16.11 18.54
C GLU A 290 53.59 -15.81 19.40
N ARG A 291 53.77 -15.47 20.67
CA ARG A 291 52.67 -15.07 21.56
C ARG A 291 52.07 -13.73 21.13
N GLN A 292 52.91 -12.75 20.80
CA GLN A 292 52.46 -11.45 20.30
C GLN A 292 51.70 -11.60 18.97
N HIS A 293 52.23 -12.40 18.04
CA HIS A 293 51.57 -12.71 16.77
C HIS A 293 50.20 -13.39 16.98
N SER A 294 50.11 -14.33 17.93
CA SER A 294 48.84 -14.97 18.29
C SER A 294 47.84 -13.98 18.91
N GLU A 295 48.33 -13.02 19.70
CA GLU A 295 47.51 -11.98 20.32
C GLU A 295 47.00 -10.96 19.30
N ASP A 296 47.83 -10.59 18.32
CA ASP A 296 47.46 -9.71 17.21
C ASP A 296 46.40 -10.37 16.31
N GLU A 297 46.56 -11.64 15.95
CA GLU A 297 45.56 -12.40 15.18
C GLU A 297 44.25 -12.60 15.97
N LEU A 298 44.33 -12.80 17.29
CA LEU A 298 43.15 -12.86 18.15
C LEU A 298 42.42 -11.51 18.18
N ASN A 299 43.15 -10.41 18.30
CA ASN A 299 42.58 -9.07 18.32
C ASN A 299 41.94 -8.71 16.98
N LYS A 300 42.57 -9.09 15.86
CA LYS A 300 42.01 -8.94 14.52
C LYS A 300 40.73 -9.75 14.34
N THR A 301 40.72 -10.99 14.80
CA THR A 301 39.52 -11.85 14.76
C THR A 301 38.39 -11.29 15.62
N LYS A 302 38.69 -10.76 16.81
CA LYS A 302 37.71 -10.09 17.68
C LYS A 302 37.11 -8.85 17.02
N LEU A 303 37.93 -8.04 16.33
CA LEU A 303 37.45 -6.87 15.61
C LEU A 303 36.50 -7.27 14.48
N ILE A 304 36.88 -8.24 13.66
CA ILE A 304 36.01 -8.77 12.59
C ILE A 304 34.70 -9.33 13.15
N LEU A 305 34.76 -10.03 14.28
CA LEU A 305 33.56 -10.56 14.95
C LEU A 305 32.64 -9.41 15.40
N PHE A 306 33.21 -8.34 15.96
CA PHE A 306 32.44 -7.17 16.35
C PHE A 306 31.75 -6.51 15.14
N ASP A 307 32.48 -6.27 14.06
CA ASP A 307 31.95 -5.65 12.85
C ASP A 307 30.86 -6.52 12.20
N THR A 308 31.08 -7.84 12.12
CA THR A 308 30.07 -8.77 11.57
C THR A 308 28.83 -8.87 12.44
N LYS A 309 28.96 -8.75 13.77
CA LYS A 309 27.83 -8.69 14.68
C LYS A 309 27.02 -7.42 14.50
N GLU A 310 27.68 -6.28 14.31
CA GLU A 310 27.00 -5.01 14.05
C GLU A 310 26.23 -5.06 12.71
N LEU A 311 26.87 -5.55 11.65
CA LEU A 311 26.22 -5.76 10.36
C LEU A 311 25.03 -6.74 10.44
N LEU A 312 25.17 -7.81 11.24
CA LEU A 312 24.08 -8.75 11.47
C LEU A 312 22.91 -8.06 12.18
N GLN A 313 23.17 -7.29 13.23
CA GLN A 313 22.14 -6.55 13.97
C GLN A 313 21.44 -5.52 13.06
N GLU A 314 22.19 -4.79 12.24
CA GLU A 314 21.63 -3.86 11.27
C GLU A 314 20.73 -4.59 10.24
N SER A 315 21.19 -5.75 9.75
CA SER A 315 20.42 -6.61 8.84
C SER A 315 19.12 -7.11 9.48
N GLU A 316 19.18 -7.57 10.74
CA GLU A 316 18.02 -8.02 11.51
C GLU A 316 17.00 -6.90 11.71
N LEU A 317 17.44 -5.71 12.10
CA LEU A 317 16.57 -4.54 12.26
C LEU A 317 15.90 -4.14 10.94
N ASN A 318 16.66 -4.16 9.84
CA ASN A 318 16.10 -3.87 8.52
C ASN A 318 15.08 -4.95 8.10
N ASN A 319 15.34 -6.22 8.41
CA ASN A 319 14.40 -7.31 8.12
C ASN A 319 13.08 -7.15 8.89
N ILE A 320 13.15 -6.77 10.17
CA ILE A 320 11.95 -6.47 10.98
C ILE A 320 11.14 -5.33 10.33
N ARG A 321 11.80 -4.22 9.99
CA ARG A 321 11.15 -3.07 9.33
C ARG A 321 10.49 -3.46 8.00
N LEU A 322 11.16 -4.27 7.18
CA LEU A 322 10.61 -4.75 5.91
C LEU A 322 9.39 -5.66 6.13
N ASN A 323 9.44 -6.54 7.13
CA ASN A 323 8.30 -7.40 7.47
C ASN A 323 7.09 -6.60 7.95
N GLU A 324 7.30 -5.55 8.73
CA GLU A 324 6.22 -4.64 9.14
C GLU A 324 5.61 -3.90 7.95
N GLN A 325 6.43 -3.39 7.02
CA GLN A 325 5.94 -2.78 5.78
C GLN A 325 5.13 -3.77 4.94
N ILE A 326 5.61 -5.01 4.79
CA ILE A 326 4.88 -6.07 4.09
C ILE A 326 3.52 -6.32 4.75
N LYS A 327 3.46 -6.33 6.09
CA LYS A 327 2.21 -6.54 6.81
C LYS A 327 1.22 -5.39 6.56
N LEU A 328 1.68 -4.14 6.68
CA LEU A 328 0.86 -2.96 6.42
C LEU A 328 0.35 -2.93 4.98
N LEU A 329 1.22 -3.21 4.00
CA LEU A 329 0.84 -3.26 2.59
C LEU A 329 -0.19 -4.36 2.32
N LYS A 330 -0.02 -5.56 2.90
CA LYS A 330 -1.02 -6.64 2.77
C LYS A 330 -2.37 -6.24 3.36
N ASP A 331 -2.39 -5.60 4.52
CA ASP A 331 -3.63 -5.14 5.14
C ASP A 331 -4.29 -4.00 4.34
N GLU A 332 -3.49 -3.12 3.75
CA GLU A 332 -3.97 -2.07 2.85
C GLU A 332 -4.57 -2.64 1.56
N ILE A 333 -3.92 -3.62 0.93
CA ILE A 333 -4.47 -4.32 -0.25
C ILE A 333 -5.83 -4.92 0.10
N ARG A 334 -5.95 -5.67 1.20
CA ARG A 334 -7.24 -6.25 1.65
C ARG A 334 -8.29 -5.19 1.95
N ARG A 335 -7.89 -4.02 2.44
CA ARG A 335 -8.79 -2.88 2.69
C ARG A 335 -9.29 -2.31 1.37
N LEU A 336 -8.39 -2.10 0.41
CA LEU A 336 -8.70 -1.57 -0.92
C LEU A 336 -9.58 -2.54 -1.72
N GLU A 337 -9.29 -3.84 -1.71
CA GLU A 337 -10.12 -4.87 -2.34
C GLU A 337 -11.55 -4.84 -1.82
N ARG A 338 -11.73 -4.86 -0.49
CA ARG A 338 -13.08 -4.76 0.11
C ARG A 338 -13.76 -3.42 -0.20
N ASN A 339 -13.01 -2.35 -0.36
CA ASN A 339 -13.58 -1.05 -0.74
C ASN A 339 -14.03 -1.07 -2.21
N MET A 340 -13.22 -1.66 -3.09
CA MET A 340 -13.56 -1.86 -4.49
C MET A 340 -14.81 -2.73 -4.64
N ASP A 341 -14.89 -3.85 -3.92
CA ASP A 341 -16.08 -4.72 -3.91
C ASP A 341 -17.33 -3.96 -3.42
N ARG A 342 -17.17 -3.12 -2.38
CA ARG A 342 -18.27 -2.25 -1.92
C ARG A 342 -18.66 -1.23 -2.98
N ALA A 343 -17.71 -0.55 -3.62
CA ALA A 343 -17.99 0.42 -4.67
C ALA A 343 -18.68 -0.23 -5.88
N GLU A 344 -18.25 -1.42 -6.29
CA GLU A 344 -18.90 -2.22 -7.32
C GLU A 344 -20.32 -2.61 -6.89
N SER A 345 -20.51 -3.08 -5.65
CA SER A 345 -21.83 -3.40 -5.13
C SER A 345 -22.77 -2.19 -5.09
N ILE A 346 -22.26 -1.00 -4.76
CA ILE A 346 -23.01 0.26 -4.75
C ILE A 346 -23.42 0.65 -6.18
N SER A 347 -22.51 0.53 -7.15
CA SER A 347 -22.82 0.79 -8.56
C SER A 347 -23.85 -0.21 -9.11
N ASN A 348 -23.71 -1.49 -8.76
CA ASN A 348 -24.68 -2.54 -9.11
C ASN A 348 -26.06 -2.27 -8.48
N LEU A 349 -26.11 -1.78 -7.24
CA LEU A 349 -27.35 -1.37 -6.57
C LEU A 349 -28.00 -0.15 -7.25
N GLU A 350 -27.21 0.82 -7.69
CA GLU A 350 -27.72 1.96 -8.45
C GLU A 350 -28.29 1.53 -9.81
N TYR A 351 -27.59 0.63 -10.51
CA TYR A 351 -28.11 0.02 -11.74
C TYR A 351 -29.42 -0.73 -11.46
N LEU A 352 -29.45 -1.59 -10.44
CA LEU A 352 -30.63 -2.34 -10.04
C LEU A 352 -31.81 -1.42 -9.69
N LYS A 353 -31.58 -0.33 -8.95
CA LYS A 353 -32.59 0.70 -8.67
C LYS A 353 -33.21 1.23 -9.96
N ASN A 354 -32.39 1.55 -10.96
CA ASN A 354 -32.87 2.04 -12.25
C ASN A 354 -33.69 0.99 -13.02
N ILE A 355 -33.28 -0.28 -12.97
CA ILE A 355 -34.01 -1.39 -13.60
C ILE A 355 -35.35 -1.64 -12.89
N ILE A 356 -35.37 -1.66 -11.56
CA ILE A 356 -36.61 -1.79 -10.77
C ILE A 356 -37.55 -0.62 -11.07
N LEU A 357 -37.03 0.61 -11.09
CA LEU A 357 -37.84 1.80 -11.38
C LEU A 357 -38.45 1.73 -12.79
N LYS A 358 -37.66 1.33 -13.80
CA LYS A 358 -38.18 1.09 -15.17
C LYS A 358 -39.22 -0.03 -15.18
N PHE A 359 -39.00 -1.12 -14.46
CA PHE A 359 -39.95 -2.24 -14.41
C PHE A 359 -41.32 -1.85 -13.85
N PHE A 360 -41.38 -0.91 -12.90
CA PHE A 360 -42.65 -0.41 -12.35
C PHE A 360 -43.31 0.67 -13.21
N ILE A 361 -42.53 1.53 -13.88
CA ILE A 361 -43.07 2.66 -14.67
C ILE A 361 -43.54 2.21 -16.06
N LEU A 362 -42.87 1.23 -16.68
CA LEU A 362 -43.20 0.79 -18.03
C LEU A 362 -44.57 0.10 -18.07
N LYS A 363 -45.42 0.51 -19.01
CA LYS A 363 -46.74 -0.09 -19.27
C LYS A 363 -46.68 -1.23 -20.29
N SER A 364 -45.57 -1.35 -21.02
CA SER A 364 -45.36 -2.38 -22.04
C SER A 364 -44.95 -3.72 -21.42
N THR A 365 -45.80 -4.72 -21.58
CA THR A 365 -45.57 -6.10 -21.10
C THR A 365 -44.28 -6.69 -21.68
N HIS A 366 -43.99 -6.42 -22.96
CA HIS A 366 -42.82 -6.95 -23.63
C HIS A 366 -41.50 -6.39 -23.04
N GLU A 367 -41.45 -5.08 -22.81
CA GLU A 367 -40.26 -4.43 -22.24
C GLU A 367 -40.02 -4.86 -20.79
N ARG A 368 -41.09 -5.09 -20.01
CA ARG A 368 -40.98 -5.61 -18.65
C ARG A 368 -40.44 -7.04 -18.63
N LEU A 369 -40.87 -7.90 -19.54
CA LEU A 369 -40.34 -9.26 -19.67
C LEU A 369 -38.84 -9.25 -20.02
N GLN A 370 -38.37 -8.29 -20.81
CA GLN A 370 -36.94 -8.13 -21.12
C GLN A 370 -36.09 -7.71 -19.90
N LEU A 371 -36.67 -7.04 -18.91
CA LEU A 371 -35.98 -6.65 -17.68
C LEU A 371 -35.91 -7.78 -16.64
N ILE A 372 -36.74 -8.82 -16.74
CA ILE A 372 -36.77 -9.93 -15.78
C ILE A 372 -35.45 -10.71 -15.73
N PRO A 373 -34.80 -11.10 -16.83
CA PRO A 373 -33.50 -11.77 -16.78
C PRO A 373 -32.44 -10.97 -16.02
N VAL A 374 -32.45 -9.65 -16.16
CA VAL A 374 -31.53 -8.74 -15.46
C VAL A 374 -31.84 -8.69 -13.95
N LEU A 375 -33.12 -8.65 -13.57
CA LEU A 375 -33.53 -8.73 -12.17
C LEU A 375 -33.17 -10.08 -11.54
N VAL A 376 -33.35 -11.17 -12.28
CA VAL A 376 -33.01 -12.54 -11.82
C VAL A 376 -31.51 -12.65 -11.55
N THR A 377 -30.66 -12.14 -12.44
CA THR A 377 -29.20 -12.22 -12.25
C THR A 377 -28.69 -11.29 -11.16
N MET A 378 -29.19 -10.05 -11.09
CA MET A 378 -28.73 -9.06 -10.10
C MET A 378 -29.22 -9.35 -8.68
N LEU A 379 -30.44 -9.89 -8.52
CA LEU A 379 -31.01 -10.26 -7.21
C LEU A 379 -30.82 -11.74 -6.86
N LYS A 380 -30.23 -12.55 -7.77
CA LYS A 380 -30.09 -14.01 -7.63
C LYS A 380 -31.41 -14.69 -7.27
N LEU A 381 -32.46 -14.36 -8.01
CA LEU A 381 -33.81 -14.88 -7.76
C LEU A 381 -33.90 -16.37 -8.06
N SER A 382 -34.71 -17.07 -7.27
CA SER A 382 -35.07 -18.46 -7.52
C SER A 382 -36.00 -18.59 -8.75
N PRO A 383 -36.09 -19.79 -9.36
CA PRO A 383 -37.00 -20.04 -10.48
C PRO A 383 -38.47 -19.74 -10.14
N ASP A 384 -38.87 -19.96 -8.89
CA ASP A 384 -40.23 -19.69 -8.40
C ASP A 384 -40.51 -18.18 -8.31
N GLU A 385 -39.54 -17.40 -7.81
CA GLU A 385 -39.63 -15.93 -7.77
C GLU A 385 -39.61 -15.32 -9.19
N GLN A 386 -38.83 -15.90 -10.09
CA GLN A 386 -38.85 -15.53 -11.51
C GLN A 386 -40.23 -15.76 -12.14
N ALA A 387 -40.86 -16.91 -11.88
CA ALA A 387 -42.21 -17.20 -12.39
C ALA A 387 -43.25 -16.20 -11.86
N GLN A 388 -43.11 -15.74 -10.61
CA GLN A 388 -43.96 -14.70 -10.04
C GLN A 388 -43.77 -13.34 -10.74
N LEU A 389 -42.52 -12.94 -11.02
CA LEU A 389 -42.24 -11.70 -11.77
C LEU A 389 -42.81 -11.73 -13.19
N VAL A 390 -42.71 -12.87 -13.89
CA VAL A 390 -43.29 -13.07 -15.22
C VAL A 390 -44.81 -12.93 -15.17
N ARG A 391 -45.44 -13.54 -14.16
CA ARG A 391 -46.89 -13.43 -13.94
C ARG A 391 -47.32 -11.98 -13.70
N VAL A 392 -46.60 -11.23 -12.86
CA VAL A 392 -46.87 -9.82 -12.56
C VAL A 392 -46.66 -8.92 -13.79
N ALA A 393 -45.60 -9.17 -14.56
CA ALA A 393 -45.34 -8.43 -15.81
C ALA A 393 -46.49 -8.60 -16.81
N ASN A 394 -47.06 -9.82 -16.92
CA ASN A 394 -48.18 -10.12 -17.80
C ASN A 394 -49.52 -9.55 -17.30
N LEU A 395 -49.74 -9.54 -15.97
CA LEU A 395 -50.99 -9.09 -15.34
C LEU A 395 -51.19 -7.57 -15.41
N SER A 396 -50.13 -6.75 -15.36
CA SER A 396 -50.27 -5.28 -15.39
C SER A 396 -50.86 -4.69 -16.67
N THR A 397 -51.10 -5.50 -17.70
CA THR A 397 -51.88 -5.10 -18.89
C THR A 397 -53.35 -4.74 -18.55
N THR A 398 -53.85 -5.08 -17.36
CA THR A 398 -55.27 -4.90 -16.97
C THR A 398 -55.58 -3.77 -15.99
N ILE A 399 -54.60 -2.92 -15.63
CA ILE A 399 -54.90 -1.68 -14.89
C ILE A 399 -55.05 -0.55 -15.91
N THR A 400 -56.09 -0.65 -16.72
CA THR A 400 -56.74 0.54 -17.28
C THR A 400 -57.41 1.26 -16.11
N ILE A 401 -57.08 2.54 -15.97
CA ILE A 401 -57.83 3.48 -15.13
C ILE A 401 -59.20 3.61 -15.81
N ASP A 402 -60.16 2.77 -15.42
CA ASP A 402 -61.56 2.97 -15.76
C ASP A 402 -62.19 3.81 -14.64
N GLU A 403 -62.28 5.12 -14.92
CA GLU A 403 -63.32 5.95 -14.31
C GLU A 403 -64.69 5.45 -14.79
N ASN A 404 -65.65 5.39 -13.87
CA ASN A 404 -67.06 5.01 -14.02
C ASN A 404 -67.39 3.51 -14.05
N SER A 405 -67.78 2.97 -12.89
CA SER A 405 -69.19 2.60 -12.66
C SER A 405 -69.42 2.15 -11.23
N THR A 406 -70.34 2.87 -10.59
CA THR A 406 -71.11 2.47 -9.41
C THR A 406 -71.82 1.14 -9.63
N ASN A 407 -71.69 0.18 -8.70
CA ASN A 407 -72.80 -0.40 -7.92
C ASN A 407 -72.43 -1.71 -7.21
N ASN A 408 -72.61 -1.67 -5.88
CA ASN A 408 -73.06 -2.70 -4.92
C ASN A 408 -73.18 -4.17 -5.39
N GLU A 409 -72.54 -5.11 -4.67
CA GLU A 409 -73.17 -5.84 -3.56
C GLU A 409 -72.22 -6.93 -2.99
N SER A 410 -72.06 -6.88 -1.65
CA SER A 410 -72.04 -7.98 -0.69
C SER A 410 -71.19 -9.25 -0.92
N LEU A 411 -70.23 -9.53 -0.02
CA LEU A 411 -70.44 -10.35 1.19
C LEU A 411 -69.16 -11.12 1.63
N ASN A 412 -68.71 -10.86 2.86
CA ASN A 412 -68.00 -11.74 3.82
C ASN A 412 -66.78 -12.58 3.39
N ARG A 413 -65.61 -12.29 4.00
CA ARG A 413 -65.11 -13.07 5.17
C ARG A 413 -63.82 -12.51 5.79
N HIS A 414 -63.94 -12.28 7.09
CA HIS A 414 -62.97 -12.51 8.17
C HIS A 414 -61.56 -11.89 8.10
N MET A 415 -61.40 -10.87 8.94
CA MET A 415 -60.19 -10.55 9.67
C MET A 415 -59.63 -11.77 10.43
N THR A 416 -58.37 -12.10 10.19
CA THR A 416 -57.47 -12.55 11.26
C THR A 416 -56.27 -11.61 11.22
N ASN A 417 -56.21 -10.74 12.23
CA ASN A 417 -55.04 -9.93 12.54
C ASN A 417 -53.90 -10.86 12.94
N ASP A 418 -52.82 -10.88 12.16
CA ASP A 418 -51.47 -11.09 12.67
C ASP A 418 -50.62 -9.92 12.19
N VAL A 419 -50.67 -8.85 12.98
CA VAL A 419 -49.77 -7.71 12.89
C VAL A 419 -48.42 -8.18 13.44
N ASN A 420 -47.58 -8.75 12.58
CA ASN A 420 -46.14 -8.65 12.73
C ASN A 420 -45.65 -7.56 11.77
N SER A 421 -45.96 -6.32 12.17
CA SER A 421 -45.30 -5.11 11.68
C SER A 421 -43.84 -5.15 12.12
N SER A 422 -43.03 -5.94 11.43
CA SER A 422 -41.57 -5.85 11.50
C SER A 422 -41.17 -4.51 10.89
N SER A 423 -40.99 -3.56 11.79
CA SER A 423 -40.54 -2.20 11.56
C SER A 423 -39.31 -2.17 10.65
N TRP A 424 -39.45 -1.47 9.52
CA TRP A 424 -38.37 -1.10 8.61
C TRP A 424 -37.24 -0.31 9.31
N SER A 425 -37.46 0.17 10.53
CA SER A 425 -36.46 0.89 11.33
C SER A 425 -35.30 0.01 11.81
N SER A 426 -35.40 -1.33 11.76
CA SER A 426 -34.30 -2.19 12.23
C SER A 426 -33.17 -2.39 11.20
N TYR A 427 -33.39 -2.09 9.92
CA TYR A 427 -32.39 -2.32 8.86
C TYR A 427 -31.48 -1.11 8.57
N LEU A 428 -31.73 0.05 9.19
CA LEU A 428 -30.94 1.27 8.98
C LEU A 428 -29.76 1.44 9.96
N ASN A 429 -29.55 0.52 10.89
CA ASN A 429 -28.44 0.60 11.86
C ASN A 429 -27.25 -0.32 11.54
N ILE A 430 -27.18 -0.88 10.34
CA ILE A 430 -26.03 -1.70 9.92
C ILE A 430 -25.67 -1.33 8.49
N TRP A 431 -25.11 -0.13 8.26
CA TRP A 431 -24.27 0.19 7.11
C TRP A 431 -23.33 1.34 7.45
#